data_AF-A0A1R2BPT2-F1
#
_entry.id   AF-A0A1R2BPT2-F1
#
_cell.length_a   1.000
_cell.length_b   1.000
_cell.length_c   1.000
_cell.angle_alpha   90.00
_cell.angle_beta   90.00
_cell.angle_gamma   90.00
#
_symmetry.space_group_name_H-M   'P 1'
#
loop_
_entity.id
_entity.type
_entity.pdbx_description
1 polymer ?
#
loop_
_entity_poly.entity_id
_entity_poly.type
_entity_poly.pdbx_seq_one_letter_code
_entity_poly.pdbx_strand_id
1 'polypeptide(L)'
;MSDKQLNDFEAVVVLRKALSMGKIKIEDDKNYQTLLDAKKEKELTKYFSIFGATASSMGIFYMNSRVKAIPLYKVYMKLTAILGVWSLVYWTSPGHRNYNNALIQISKDKRNELLHAFDS
;
A
#
# COMPACT_ATOMS: atom_id res chain seq x y z
N MET A 1 -22.31 -1.53 27.09
CA MET A 1 -21.76 -1.23 25.75
C MET A 1 -20.53 -2.09 25.58
N SER A 2 -20.44 -2.91 24.53
CA SER A 2 -19.20 -3.65 24.26
C SER A 2 -18.12 -2.64 23.93
N ASP A 3 -17.00 -2.67 24.65
CA ASP A 3 -15.77 -1.94 24.32
C ASP A 3 -15.19 -2.49 23.01
N LYS A 4 -15.84 -2.20 21.89
CA LYS A 4 -15.42 -2.65 20.58
C LYS A 4 -14.22 -1.80 20.17
N GLN A 5 -13.03 -2.22 20.57
CA GLN A 5 -11.80 -1.58 20.13
C GLN A 5 -11.51 -1.97 18.68
N LEU A 6 -11.31 -0.98 17.81
CA LEU A 6 -10.89 -1.20 16.43
C LEU A 6 -9.46 -1.76 16.41
N ASN A 7 -9.27 -2.87 15.70
CA ASN A 7 -7.93 -3.38 15.41
C ASN A 7 -7.17 -2.39 14.49
N ASP A 8 -5.83 -2.41 14.49
CA ASP A 8 -4.99 -1.52 13.66
C ASP A 8 -5.39 -1.56 12.17
N PHE A 9 -5.70 -2.74 11.65
CA PHE A 9 -6.17 -2.88 10.27
C PHE A 9 -7.53 -2.23 10.04
N GLU A 10 -8.49 -2.46 10.95
CA GLU A 10 -9.84 -1.90 10.86
C GLU A 10 -9.83 -0.39 11.04
N ALA A 11 -9.05 0.12 11.99
CA ALA A 11 -8.88 1.55 12.25
C ALA A 11 -8.35 2.28 11.00
N VAL A 12 -7.39 1.69 10.28
CA VAL A 12 -6.88 2.27 9.02
C VAL A 12 -7.96 2.27 7.91
N VAL A 13 -8.75 1.20 7.80
CA VAL A 13 -9.84 1.13 6.80
C VAL A 13 -10.94 2.14 7.10
N VAL A 14 -11.36 2.22 8.37
CA VAL A 14 -12.36 3.18 8.85
C VAL A 14 -11.85 4.61 8.70
N LEU A 15 -10.57 4.87 8.97
CA LEU A 15 -9.94 6.18 8.76
C LEU A 15 -9.97 6.59 7.30
N ARG A 16 -9.58 5.71 6.38
CA ARG A 16 -9.65 5.99 4.93
C ARG A 16 -11.08 6.31 4.49
N LYS A 17 -12.06 5.56 4.99
CA LYS A 17 -13.47 5.80 4.69
C LYS A 17 -13.95 7.13 5.27
N ALA A 18 -13.66 7.43 6.54
CA ALA A 18 -14.04 8.66 7.21
C ALA A 18 -13.44 9.91 6.52
N LEU A 19 -12.17 9.82 6.09
CA LEU A 19 -11.50 10.86 5.31
C LEU A 19 -12.19 11.11 3.96
N SER A 20 -12.53 10.03 3.24
CA SER A 20 -13.23 10.15 1.94
C SER A 20 -14.62 10.76 2.06
N MET A 21 -15.25 10.61 3.22
CA MET A 21 -16.58 11.15 3.53
C MET A 21 -16.53 12.53 4.23
N GLY A 22 -15.32 13.08 4.47
CA GLY A 22 -15.15 14.36 5.15
C GLY A 22 -15.58 14.36 6.63
N LYS A 23 -15.80 13.18 7.23
CA LYS A 23 -16.27 13.06 8.62
C LYS A 23 -15.19 13.34 9.67
N ILE A 24 -13.92 13.26 9.28
CA ILE A 24 -12.76 13.52 10.14
C ILE A 24 -11.76 14.36 9.35
N LYS A 25 -11.17 15.37 10.02
CA LYS A 25 -10.01 16.12 9.53
C LYS A 25 -8.75 15.60 10.22
N ILE A 26 -7.69 15.42 9.44
CA ILE A 26 -6.37 14.96 9.92
C ILE A 26 -5.29 16.03 9.79
N GLU A 27 -5.64 17.23 9.32
CA GLU A 27 -4.69 18.31 9.05
C GLU A 27 -3.96 18.79 10.32
N ASP A 28 -4.62 18.66 11.48
CA ASP A 28 -4.07 19.01 12.79
C ASP A 28 -3.23 17.88 13.43
N ASP A 29 -3.16 16.70 12.80
CA ASP A 29 -2.40 15.57 13.36
C ASP A 29 -0.89 15.80 13.21
N LYS A 30 -0.14 15.57 14.29
CA LYS A 30 1.33 15.68 14.33
C LYS A 30 2.04 14.86 13.23
N ASN A 31 1.41 13.77 12.75
CA ASN A 31 1.95 12.91 11.70
C ASN A 31 1.41 13.25 10.30
N TYR A 32 0.58 14.29 10.15
CA TYR A 32 -0.03 14.68 8.87
C TYR A 32 1.01 15.06 7.82
N GLN A 33 2.03 15.84 8.22
CA GLN A 33 3.10 16.23 7.32
C GLN A 33 3.92 15.01 6.86
N THR A 34 4.22 14.08 7.77
CA THR A 34 4.88 12.81 7.45
C THR A 34 4.05 11.95 6.49
N LEU A 35 2.72 11.93 6.65
CA LEU A 35 1.82 11.25 5.71
C LEU A 35 1.85 11.90 4.32
N LEU A 36 1.83 13.24 4.23
CA LEU A 36 1.91 13.98 2.96
C LEU A 36 3.23 13.73 2.24
N ASP A 37 4.34 13.78 2.96
CA ASP A 37 5.67 13.56 2.40
C ASP A 37 5.84 12.10 1.96
N ALA A 38 5.38 11.14 2.77
CA ALA A 38 5.37 9.73 2.39
C ALA A 38 4.42 9.45 1.21
N LYS A 39 3.31 10.20 1.06
CA LYS A 39 2.41 10.08 -0.10
C LYS A 39 3.08 10.55 -1.40
N LYS A 40 3.82 11.67 -1.35
CA LYS A 40 4.62 12.15 -2.49
C LYS A 40 5.71 11.15 -2.86
N GLU A 41 6.41 10.62 -1.87
CA GLU A 41 7.44 9.59 -2.07
C GLU A 41 6.85 8.30 -2.65
N LYS A 42 5.67 7.90 -2.18
CA LYS A 42 4.90 6.77 -2.72
C LYS A 42 4.54 6.98 -4.19
N GLU A 43 4.08 8.17 -4.58
CA GLU A 43 3.76 8.49 -5.98
C GLU A 43 4.99 8.48 -6.88
N LEU A 44 6.11 9.04 -6.42
CA LEU A 44 7.40 8.94 -7.12
C LEU A 44 7.83 7.48 -7.29
N THR A 45 7.64 6.65 -6.26
CA THR A 45 8.02 5.24 -6.33
C THR A 45 7.08 4.40 -7.20
N LYS A 46 5.84 4.85 -7.42
CA LYS A 46 4.93 4.22 -8.39
C LYS A 46 5.54 4.20 -9.80
N TYR A 47 6.24 5.25 -10.21
CA TYR A 47 6.91 5.28 -11.52
C TYR A 47 8.08 4.28 -11.60
N PHE A 48 8.88 4.18 -10.54
CA PHE A 48 9.94 3.15 -10.45
C PHE A 48 9.38 1.72 -10.47
N SER A 49 8.22 1.50 -9.84
CA SER A 49 7.56 0.19 -9.85
C SER A 49 7.05 -0.22 -11.23
N ILE A 50 6.50 0.72 -11.99
CA ILE A 50 6.06 0.49 -13.37
C ILE A 50 7.27 0.21 -14.27
N PHE A 51 8.36 0.96 -14.09
CA PHE A 51 9.59 0.76 -14.86
C PHE A 51 10.23 -0.61 -14.55
N GLY A 52 10.31 -0.97 -13.27
CA GLY A 52 10.78 -2.29 -12.82
C GLY A 52 9.90 -3.42 -13.34
N ALA A 53 8.58 -3.30 -13.26
CA ALA A 53 7.63 -4.29 -13.79
C ALA A 53 7.77 -4.47 -15.31
N THR A 54 7.99 -3.38 -16.04
CA THR A 54 8.18 -3.40 -17.49
C THR A 54 9.51 -4.07 -17.85
N ALA A 55 10.60 -3.70 -17.17
CA ALA A 55 11.92 -4.28 -17.39
C ALA A 55 11.95 -5.79 -17.05
N SER A 56 11.34 -6.20 -15.93
CA SER A 56 11.21 -7.61 -15.57
C SER A 56 10.34 -8.37 -16.58
N SER A 57 9.20 -7.81 -17.00
CA SER A 57 8.34 -8.42 -18.02
C SER A 57 9.09 -8.62 -19.35
N MET A 58 9.90 -7.63 -19.75
CA MET A 58 10.76 -7.71 -20.94
C MET A 58 11.83 -8.81 -20.79
N GLY A 59 12.47 -8.91 -19.61
CA GLY A 59 13.46 -9.96 -19.31
C GLY A 59 12.86 -11.37 -19.32
N ILE A 60 11.66 -11.54 -18.77
CA ILE A 60 10.94 -12.81 -18.77
C ILE A 60 10.44 -13.17 -20.16
N PHE A 61 9.99 -12.19 -20.94
CA PHE A 61 9.62 -12.39 -22.33
C PHE A 61 10.83 -12.85 -23.16
N TYR A 62 11.99 -12.23 -22.94
CA TYR A 62 13.26 -12.60 -23.56
C TYR A 62 13.73 -14.01 -23.15
N MET A 63 13.58 -14.40 -21.88
CA MET A 63 13.88 -15.78 -21.45
C MET A 63 12.88 -16.80 -22.03
N ASN A 64 11.58 -16.48 -22.05
CA ASN A 64 10.55 -17.38 -22.59
C ASN A 64 10.65 -17.59 -24.10
N SER A 65 11.20 -16.64 -24.86
CA SER A 65 11.40 -16.80 -26.31
C SER A 65 12.53 -17.78 -26.63
N ARG A 66 13.46 -18.03 -25.68
CA ARG A 66 14.59 -18.95 -25.85
C ARG A 66 14.42 -20.30 -25.16
N VAL A 67 13.54 -20.43 -24.17
CA VAL A 67 13.32 -21.69 -23.44
C VAL A 67 12.08 -22.43 -23.97
N LYS A 68 12.29 -23.64 -24.53
CA LYS A 68 11.22 -24.59 -24.85
C LYS A 68 10.67 -25.20 -23.55
N ALA A 69 9.81 -24.46 -22.85
CA ALA A 69 9.13 -24.92 -21.65
C ALA A 69 7.68 -25.33 -21.91
N ILE A 70 7.20 -26.32 -21.14
CA ILE A 70 5.80 -26.77 -21.09
C ILE A 70 4.90 -25.58 -20.70
N PRO A 71 3.71 -25.40 -21.30
CA PRO A 71 2.86 -24.23 -21.10
C PRO A 71 2.55 -23.88 -19.63
N LEU A 72 2.39 -24.88 -18.76
CA LEU A 72 2.14 -24.66 -17.32
C LEU A 72 3.31 -23.92 -16.63
N TYR A 73 4.55 -24.29 -16.97
CA TYR A 73 5.75 -23.68 -16.41
C TYR A 73 5.86 -22.20 -16.80
N LYS A 74 5.43 -21.84 -18.01
CA LYS A 74 5.41 -20.44 -18.48
C LYS A 74 4.43 -19.58 -17.66
N VAL A 75 3.30 -20.14 -17.22
CA VAL A 75 2.33 -19.44 -16.39
C VAL A 75 2.89 -19.20 -14.98
N TYR A 76 3.50 -20.24 -14.38
CA TYR A 76 4.15 -20.11 -13.07
C TYR A 76 5.27 -19.06 -13.08
N MET A 77 6.15 -19.06 -14.08
CA MET A 77 7.21 -18.04 -14.16
C MET A 77 6.67 -16.61 -14.26
N LYS A 78 5.57 -16.39 -14.99
CA LYS A 78 4.92 -15.07 -15.07
C LYS A 78 4.38 -14.64 -13.70
N LEU A 79 3.71 -15.54 -12.98
CA LEU A 79 3.17 -15.24 -11.65
C LEU A 79 4.28 -14.96 -10.64
N THR A 80 5.31 -15.81 -10.58
CA THR A 80 6.44 -15.63 -9.65
C THR A 80 7.17 -14.32 -9.90
N ALA A 81 7.32 -13.93 -11.17
CA ALA A 81 7.90 -12.65 -11.51
C ALA A 81 7.05 -11.45 -11.12
N ILE A 82 5.74 -11.50 -11.35
CA ILE A 82 4.83 -10.43 -10.91
C ILE A 82 4.96 -10.28 -9.39
N LEU A 83 4.85 -11.37 -8.63
CA LEU A 83 5.01 -11.35 -7.18
C LEU A 83 6.39 -10.85 -6.75
N GLY A 84 7.46 -11.26 -7.45
CA GLY A 84 8.82 -10.81 -7.19
C GLY A 84 9.00 -9.30 -7.39
N VAL A 85 8.44 -8.74 -8.46
CA VAL A 85 8.47 -7.29 -8.73
C VAL A 85 7.70 -6.53 -7.65
N TRP A 86 6.49 -6.97 -7.31
CA TRP A 86 5.68 -6.32 -6.28
C TRP A 86 6.35 -6.37 -4.90
N SER A 87 6.96 -7.51 -4.55
CA SER A 87 7.75 -7.67 -3.33
C SER A 87 8.97 -6.76 -3.33
N LEU A 88 9.72 -6.72 -4.43
CA LEU A 88 10.89 -5.84 -4.58
C LEU A 88 10.49 -4.38 -4.41
N VAL A 89 9.44 -3.92 -5.09
CA VAL A 89 8.93 -2.54 -5.00
C VAL A 89 8.51 -2.19 -3.58
N TYR A 90 7.83 -3.10 -2.89
CA TYR A 90 7.43 -2.90 -1.50
C TYR A 90 8.66 -2.74 -0.58
N TRP A 91 9.69 -3.55 -0.79
CA TRP A 91 10.93 -3.50 0.00
C TRP A 91 11.84 -2.34 -0.39
N THR A 92 11.94 -1.96 -1.66
CA THR A 92 12.81 -0.89 -2.14
C THR A 92 12.16 0.49 -2.06
N SER A 93 10.87 0.59 -1.77
CA SER A 93 10.15 1.85 -1.52
C SER A 93 10.00 2.13 -0.02
N PRO A 94 10.94 2.86 0.62
CA PRO A 94 10.76 3.34 1.98
C PRO A 94 9.47 4.17 2.14
N GLY A 95 9.09 4.95 1.12
CA GLY A 95 7.83 5.69 1.08
C GLY A 95 6.56 4.87 1.30
N HIS A 96 6.45 3.64 0.76
CA HIS A 96 5.28 2.78 1.01
C HIS A 96 5.19 2.32 2.47
N ARG A 97 6.33 2.02 3.08
CA ARG A 97 6.41 1.61 4.49
C ARG A 97 6.12 2.78 5.42
N ASN A 98 6.73 3.92 5.17
CA ASN A 98 6.52 5.15 5.93
C ASN A 98 5.07 5.63 5.84
N TYR A 99 4.46 5.54 4.66
CA TYR A 99 3.05 5.89 4.45
C TYR A 99 2.11 4.99 5.26
N ASN A 100 2.34 3.67 5.24
CA ASN A 100 1.52 2.73 6.00
C ASN A 100 1.72 2.89 7.51
N ASN A 101 2.95 3.11 7.98
CA ASN A 101 3.24 3.35 9.39
C ASN A 101 2.59 4.67 9.87
N ALA A 102 2.68 5.74 9.08
CA ALA A 102 2.02 7.01 9.37
C ALA A 102 0.50 6.85 9.44
N LEU A 103 -0.12 6.11 8.50
CA LEU A 103 -1.54 5.80 8.55
C LEU A 103 -1.95 5.02 9.81
N ILE A 104 -1.17 4.01 10.18
CA ILE A 104 -1.42 3.23 11.40
C ILE A 104 -1.34 4.15 12.63
N GLN A 105 -0.35 5.03 12.67
CA GLN A 105 -0.12 5.92 13.80
C GLN A 105 -1.24 6.97 13.95
N ILE A 106 -1.67 7.59 12.84
CA ILE A 106 -2.83 8.49 12.81
C ILE A 106 -4.11 7.74 13.20
N SER A 107 -4.28 6.50 12.72
CA SER A 107 -5.46 5.69 13.07
C SER A 107 -5.51 5.35 14.56
N LYS A 108 -4.34 5.16 15.21
CA LYS A 108 -4.22 4.96 16.66
C LYS A 108 -4.58 6.24 17.42
N ASP A 109 -4.01 7.36 17.00
CA ASP A 109 -4.23 8.67 17.63
C ASP A 109 -5.70 9.11 17.52
N LYS A 110 -6.41 8.74 16.45
CA LYS A 110 -7.82 9.09 16.21
C LYS A 110 -8.84 7.97 16.47
N ARG A 111 -8.49 6.88 17.18
CA ARG A 111 -9.41 5.73 17.40
C ARG A 111 -10.76 6.12 17.99
N ASN A 112 -10.78 7.01 18.97
CA ASN A 112 -12.03 7.43 19.62
C ASN A 112 -12.91 8.27 18.68
N GLU A 113 -12.30 9.14 17.88
CA GLU A 113 -13.02 9.88 16.83
C GLU A 113 -13.57 8.93 15.75
N LEU A 114 -12.79 7.90 15.37
CA LEU A 114 -13.17 6.91 14.37
C LEU A 114 -14.34 6.02 14.81
N LEU A 115 -14.39 5.67 16.09
CA LEU A 115 -15.49 4.91 16.68
C LEU A 115 -16.81 5.68 16.56
N HIS A 116 -16.79 6.99 16.82
CA HIS A 116 -18.00 7.82 16.82
C HIS A 116 -18.33 8.47 15.46
N ALA A 117 -17.42 8.43 14.49
CA ALA A 117 -17.64 9.01 13.17
C ALA A 117 -18.82 8.39 12.40
N PHE A 118 -19.27 7.19 12.76
CA PHE A 118 -20.33 6.47 12.06
C PHE A 118 -21.59 6.18 12.91
N ASP A 119 -21.65 6.69 14.14
CA ASP A 119 -22.81 6.56 15.04
C ASP A 119 -23.90 7.64 14.76
N SER A 120 -23.82 8.31 13.59
CA SER A 120 -24.75 9.35 13.12
C SER A 120 -25.53 8.91 11.90
#